data_AF-A0A515DG07-F1
#
_entry.id   AF-A0A515DG07-F1
#
_cell.length_a   1.000
_cell.length_b   1.000
_cell.length_c   1.000
_cell.angle_alpha   90.00
_cell.angle_beta   90.00
_cell.angle_gamma   90.00
#
_symmetry.space_group_name_H-M   'P 1'
#
loop_
_entity.id
_entity.type
_entity.pdbx_description
1 polymer ?
#
loop_
_entity_poly.entity_id
_entity_poly.type
_entity_poly.pdbx_seq_one_letter_code
_entity_poly.pdbx_strand_id
1 'polypeptide(L)' 'MTRPPESPDSKRFATLQARAALAGISLHRIEGDLTPVVYIATRWALTRELRGLDAMEQWLDRVMGLTE' A
#
# COMPACT_ATOMS: atom_id res chain seq x y z
N MET A 1 -11.06 -23.91 -7.09
CA MET A 1 -10.79 -22.46 -7.06
C MET A 1 -9.83 -22.22 -5.89
N THR A 2 -8.54 -22.44 -6.11
CA THR A 2 -7.53 -22.45 -5.05
C THR A 2 -7.24 -21.00 -4.66
N ARG A 3 -7.66 -20.57 -3.47
CA ARG A 3 -7.19 -19.31 -2.88
C ARG A 3 -5.66 -19.46 -2.74
N PRO A 4 -4.84 -18.65 -3.45
CA PRO A 4 -3.39 -18.72 -3.23
C PRO A 4 -3.11 -18.47 -1.75
N PRO A 5 -2.05 -19.08 -1.17
CA PRO A 5 -1.71 -18.88 0.22
C PRO A 5 -1.67 -17.38 0.47
N GLU A 6 -2.50 -16.94 1.42
CA GLU A 6 -2.57 -15.56 1.88
C GLU A 6 -1.23 -15.20 2.51
N SER A 7 -0.27 -14.85 1.65
CA SER A 7 1.09 -14.48 2.03
C SER A 7 1.02 -13.43 3.14
N PRO A 8 1.94 -13.45 4.10
CA PRO A 8 1.99 -12.45 5.17
C PRO A 8 1.96 -11.01 4.61
N ASP A 9 2.56 -10.78 3.45
CA ASP A 9 2.50 -9.52 2.70
C ASP A 9 1.09 -9.12 2.25
N SER A 10 0.25 -10.07 1.85
CA SER A 10 -1.15 -9.79 1.46
C SER A 10 -1.99 -9.33 2.66
N LYS A 11 -1.75 -9.89 3.85
CA LYS A 11 -2.40 -9.42 5.09
C LYS A 11 -1.91 -8.02 5.48
N ARG A 12 -0.60 -7.80 5.46
CA ARG A 12 0.00 -6.48 5.75
C ARG A 12 -0.52 -5.42 4.78
N PHE A 13 -0.57 -5.72 3.49
CA PHE A 13 -1.14 -4.81 2.50
C PHE A 13 -2.60 -4.48 2.78
N ALA A 14 -3.44 -5.46 3.10
CA ALA A 14 -4.86 -5.23 3.41
C ALA A 14 -5.02 -4.30 4.63
N THR A 15 -4.20 -4.47 5.68
CA THR A 15 -4.19 -3.57 6.84
C THR A 15 -3.77 -2.16 6.45
N LEU A 16 -2.71 -2.00 5.66
CA LEU A 16 -2.24 -0.69 5.20
C LEU A 16 -3.27 -0.01 4.29
N GLN A 17 -3.93 -0.76 3.41
CA GLN A 17 -5.02 -0.29 2.56
C GLN A 17 -6.20 0.23 3.40
N ALA A 18 -6.59 -0.48 4.45
CA ALA A 18 -7.63 -0.03 5.37
C ALA A 18 -7.22 1.27 6.11
N ARG A 19 -5.99 1.34 6.63
CA ARG A 19 -5.45 2.55 7.27
C ARG A 19 -5.43 3.75 6.32
N ALA A 20 -4.96 3.55 5.09
CA ALA A 20 -4.94 4.58 4.07
C ALA A 20 -6.34 5.08 3.69
N ALA A 21 -7.31 4.16 3.58
CA ALA A 21 -8.70 4.52 3.28
C ALA A 21 -9.32 5.43 4.36
N LEU A 22 -9.00 5.20 5.65
CA LEU A 22 -9.41 6.09 6.75
C LEU A 22 -8.85 7.52 6.60
N ALA A 23 -7.68 7.68 5.97
CA ALA A 23 -7.08 8.97 5.66
C ALA A 23 -7.52 9.55 4.30
N GLY A 24 -8.45 8.90 3.60
CA GLY A 24 -8.91 9.30 2.26
C GLY A 24 -7.86 9.06 1.16
N ILE A 25 -6.94 8.12 1.37
CA ILE A 25 -5.91 7.72 0.41
C ILE A 25 -6.32 6.39 -0.23
N SER A 26 -6.25 6.31 -1.55
CA SER A 26 -6.45 5.06 -2.27
C SER A 26 -5.12 4.37 -2.55
N LEU A 27 -5.01 3.10 -2.13
CA LEU A 27 -3.83 2.27 -2.36
C LEU A 27 -4.10 1.18 -3.38
N HIS A 28 -3.21 1.08 -4.36
CA HIS A 28 -3.22 0.08 -5.42
C HIS A 28 -1.93 -0.74 -5.36
N ARG A 29 -2.06 -2.07 -5.49
CA ARG A 29 -0.94 -2.99 -5.73
C ARG A 29 -0.97 -3.35 -7.21
N ILE A 30 0.12 -3.09 -7.91
CA ILE A 30 0.29 -3.45 -9.31
C ILE A 30 1.34 -4.56 -9.37
N GLU A 31 0.87 -5.74 -9.78
CA GLU A 31 1.70 -6.92 -10.00
C GLU A 31 2.05 -6.96 -11.49
N GLY A 32 3.30 -7.23 -11.83
CA GLY A 32 3.69 -7.49 -13.21
C GLY A 32 4.31 -8.87 -13.32
N ASP A 33 4.12 -9.53 -14.47
CA ASP A 33 4.63 -10.88 -14.73
C ASP A 33 6.15 -11.00 -14.62
N LEU A 34 6.88 -9.95 -15.03
CA LEU A 34 8.35 -9.90 -15.05
C LEU A 34 8.93 -8.66 -14.36
N THR A 35 8.07 -7.83 -13.76
CA THR A 35 8.47 -6.61 -13.06
C THR A 35 8.17 -6.72 -11.58
N PRO A 36 9.00 -6.11 -10.72
CA PRO A 36 8.73 -6.09 -9.29
C PRO A 36 7.36 -5.46 -9.00
N VAL A 37 6.69 -5.96 -7.96
CA VAL A 37 5.42 -5.39 -7.49
C VAL A 37 5.65 -3.93 -7.09
N VAL A 38 4.84 -3.04 -7.65
CA VAL A 38 4.82 -1.63 -7.29
C VAL A 38 3.53 -1.28 -6.59
N TYR A 39 3.63 -0.39 -5.60
CA TYR A 39 2.46 0.10 -4.89
C TYR A 39 2.24 1.57 -5.22
N ILE A 40 1.02 1.92 -5.57
CA ILE A 40 0.65 3.29 -5.92
C ILE A 40 -0.30 3.82 -4.86
N ALA A 41 0.08 4.94 -4.25
CA ALA A 41 -0.79 5.71 -3.38
C ALA A 41 -1.32 6.94 -4.12
N THR A 42 -2.62 7.18 -4.01
CA THR A 42 -3.29 8.35 -4.62
C THR A 42 -4.15 9.09 -3.61
N ARG A 43 -4.11 10.42 -3.65
CA ARG A 43 -4.99 11.31 -2.88
C ARG A 43 -5.11 12.64 -3.61
N TRP A 44 -6.33 13.02 -3.98
CA TRP A 44 -6.59 14.21 -4.82
C TRP A 44 -5.71 14.17 -6.09
N ALA A 45 -4.85 15.18 -6.30
CA ALA A 45 -3.92 15.24 -7.43
C ALA A 45 -2.50 14.68 -7.13
N LEU A 46 -2.31 14.01 -5.98
CA LEU A 46 -1.06 13.35 -5.64
C LEU A 46 -1.09 11.89 -6.07
N THR A 47 -0.08 11.48 -6.84
CA THR A 47 0.22 10.07 -7.13
C THR A 47 1.65 9.80 -6.74
N ARG A 48 1.85 8.74 -5.94
CA ARG A 48 3.19 8.35 -5.48
C ARG A 48 3.40 6.84 -5.64
N GLU A 49 4.48 6.49 -6.32
CA GLU A 49 5.01 5.12 -6.33
C GLU A 49 5.77 4.85 -5.04
N LEU A 50 5.50 3.68 -4.44
CA LEU A 50 6.11 3.17 -3.23
C LEU A 50 6.64 1.76 -3.52
N ARG A 51 7.92 1.58 -3.25
CA ARG A 51 8.62 0.30 -3.49
C ARG A 51 8.64 -0.50 -2.20
N GLY A 52 7.63 -1.35 -2.05
CA GLY A 52 7.47 -2.24 -0.91
C GLY A 52 6.53 -1.71 0.17
N LEU A 53 6.12 -2.61 1.07
CA LEU A 53 5.15 -2.34 2.13
C LEU A 53 5.73 -1.48 3.26
N ASP A 54 7.03 -1.60 3.53
CA ASP A 54 7.72 -0.81 4.56
C ASP A 54 7.76 0.69 4.18
N ALA A 55 8.16 0.98 2.94
CA ALA A 55 8.13 2.34 2.41
C ALA A 55 6.70 2.93 2.39
N MET A 56 5.69 2.09 2.18
CA MET A 56 4.29 2.50 2.26
C MET A 56 3.86 2.84 3.68
N GLU A 57 4.21 2.01 4.66
CA GLU A 57 3.89 2.23 6.07
C GLU A 57 4.51 3.54 6.57
N GLN A 58 5.83 3.73 6.35
CA GLN A 58 6.53 4.96 6.73
C GLN A 58 5.94 6.21 6.05
N TRP A 59 5.54 6.08 4.78
CA TRP A 59 4.92 7.20 4.07
C TRP A 59 3.53 7.52 4.63
N LEU A 60 2.73 6.50 4.94
CA LEU A 60 1.41 6.67 5.56
C LEU A 60 1.52 7.33 6.93
N ASP A 61 2.45 6.92 7.79
CA ASP A 61 2.63 7.53 9.11
C ASP A 61 3.00 9.03 9.00
N ARG A 62 3.83 9.40 8.01
CA ARG A 62 4.15 10.81 7.73
C ARG A 62 2.96 11.61 7.21
N VAL A 63 2.16 11.03 6.30
CA VAL A 63 1.01 11.73 5.71
C VAL A 63 -0.16 11.85 6.68
N MET A 64 -0.36 10.86 7.54
CA MET A 64 -1.39 10.89 8.58
C MET A 64 -0.96 11.70 9.81
N GLY A 65 0.31 12.13 9.91
CA GLY A 65 0.83 12.85 11.08
C GLY A 65 0.96 11.97 12.32
N LEU A 66 1.12 10.65 12.15
CA LEU A 66 1.38 9.68 13.23
C LEU A 66 2.88 9.60 13.59
N THR A 67 3.67 10.57 13.11
CA THR A 67 5.10 10.63 13.41
C THR A 67 5.29 11.36 14.74
N GLU A 68 5.59 10.61 15.81
CA GLU A 68 6.10 11.15 17.08
C GLU A 68 7.62 11.42 16.99
#